data_AF-A0AAW2QVK5-F1
#
_entry.id   AF-A0AAW2QVK5-F1
#
_cell.length_a   1.000
_cell.length_b   1.000
_cell.length_c   1.000
_cell.angle_alpha   90.00
_cell.angle_beta   90.00
_cell.angle_gamma   90.00
#
_symmetry.space_group_name_H-M   'P 1'
#
loop_
_entity.id
_entity.type
_entity.pdbx_description
1 polymer ?
#
loop_
_entity_poly.entity_id
_entity_poly.type
_entity_poly.pdbx_seq_one_letter_code
_entity_poly.pdbx_strand_id
1 'polypeptide(L)'
;MMSIIVLTGHLNHAVSAVGSLSICMNINGWESMIFVGINAAISVRVSNELGLGHPRATKYSVYVTVFQSLLIGILCMIIVLATRNHFSIIFTDSKDMQQAVAHLSGLLGITMVLNSVQPVISGVAVGGGWQALVAYINLGCYYIFGLPLGYILGYVANLGVVGLWGGMIAGTALQTLLLLLVLYKTNWKKEVEQTTERMRKWGGQDIEIEKPANAHLPITNGRH
;
A
#
# COMPACT_ATOMS: atom_id res chain seq x y z
N MET A 1 6.89 -12.66 -2.93
CA MET A 1 8.22 -12.42 -3.55
C MET A 1 9.29 -13.41 -3.10
N MET A 2 9.38 -13.83 -1.82
CA MET A 2 10.37 -14.84 -1.39
C MET A 2 10.28 -16.18 -2.14
N SER A 3 9.08 -16.54 -2.62
CA SER A 3 8.85 -17.71 -3.48
C SER A 3 9.54 -17.61 -4.85
N ILE A 4 9.73 -16.40 -5.41
CA ILE A 4 10.46 -16.21 -6.68
C ILE A 4 11.93 -16.60 -6.48
N ILE A 5 12.55 -16.19 -5.37
CA ILE A 5 13.96 -16.48 -5.07
C ILE A 5 14.20 -18.01 -5.03
N VAL A 6 13.30 -18.75 -4.38
CA VAL A 6 13.35 -20.22 -4.29
C VAL A 6 13.15 -20.87 -5.67
N LEU A 7 12.20 -20.38 -6.47
CA LEU A 7 11.95 -20.87 -7.83
C LEU A 7 13.11 -20.54 -8.80
N THR A 8 13.77 -19.39 -8.65
CA THR A 8 14.93 -19.01 -9.46
C THR A 8 16.21 -19.78 -9.12
N GLY A 9 16.25 -20.44 -7.96
CA GLY A 9 17.32 -21.37 -7.60
C GLY A 9 17.40 -22.62 -8.48
N HIS A 10 16.35 -22.93 -9.25
CA HIS A 10 16.25 -24.14 -10.08
C HIS A 10 16.66 -23.93 -11.56
N LEU A 11 17.11 -22.73 -11.96
CA LEU A 11 17.50 -22.41 -13.34
C LEU A 11 19.01 -22.62 -13.57
N ASN A 12 19.42 -23.04 -14.77
CA ASN A 12 20.81 -23.38 -15.13
C ASN A 12 21.84 -22.22 -14.96
N HIS A 13 21.39 -20.97 -14.78
CA HIS A 13 22.22 -19.80 -14.43
C HIS A 13 21.80 -19.17 -13.07
N ALA A 14 21.39 -20.00 -12.11
CA ALA A 14 20.78 -19.58 -10.84
C ALA A 14 21.62 -18.56 -10.05
N VAL A 15 22.95 -18.69 -10.03
CA VAL A 15 23.80 -17.81 -9.19
C VAL A 15 23.71 -16.34 -9.64
N SER A 16 23.73 -16.07 -10.95
CA SER A 16 23.65 -14.70 -11.48
C SER A 16 22.25 -14.11 -11.35
N ALA A 17 21.21 -14.92 -11.63
CA ALA A 17 19.83 -14.49 -11.50
C ALA A 17 19.41 -14.24 -10.04
N VAL A 18 19.77 -15.16 -9.12
CA VAL A 18 19.48 -15.05 -7.69
C VAL A 18 20.28 -13.92 -7.04
N GLY A 19 21.54 -13.71 -7.44
CA GLY A 19 22.35 -12.58 -6.98
C GLY A 19 21.72 -11.24 -7.38
N SER A 20 21.36 -11.09 -8.66
CA SER A 20 20.69 -9.89 -9.18
C SER A 20 19.36 -9.61 -8.49
N LEU A 21 18.54 -10.65 -8.29
CA LEU A 21 17.26 -10.55 -7.58
C LEU A 21 17.46 -10.15 -6.11
N SER A 22 18.45 -10.72 -5.42
CA SER A 22 18.72 -10.41 -4.01
C SER A 22 19.11 -8.94 -3.81
N ILE A 23 19.86 -8.36 -4.75
CA ILE A 23 20.19 -6.93 -4.74
C ILE A 23 18.91 -6.09 -4.90
N CYS A 24 18.07 -6.43 -5.88
CA CYS A 24 16.78 -5.74 -6.09
C CYS A 24 15.86 -5.83 -4.85
N MET A 25 15.84 -6.99 -4.18
CA MET A 25 15.04 -7.21 -2.98
C MET A 25 15.51 -6.38 -1.79
N ASN A 26 16.82 -6.17 -1.64
CA ASN A 26 17.35 -5.29 -0.58
C ASN A 26 16.89 -3.84 -0.77
N ILE A 27 16.95 -3.32 -2.00
CA ILE A 27 16.46 -1.97 -2.33
C ILE A 27 14.95 -1.86 -2.03
N ASN A 28 14.17 -2.85 -2.47
CA ASN A 28 12.73 -2.90 -2.17
C ASN A 28 12.48 -2.98 -0.66
N GLY A 29 13.36 -3.63 0.12
CA GLY A 29 13.30 -3.67 1.58
C GLY A 29 13.48 -2.30 2.23
N TRP A 30 14.43 -1.51 1.77
CA TRP A 30 14.65 -0.13 2.25
C TRP A 30 13.45 0.77 1.95
N GLU A 31 12.92 0.69 0.73
CA GLU A 31 11.71 1.39 0.36
C GLU A 31 10.51 0.95 1.24
N SER A 32 10.38 -0.35 1.47
CA SER A 32 9.29 -0.89 2.29
C SER A 32 9.29 -0.31 3.71
N MET A 33 10.46 -0.03 4.30
CA MET A 33 10.54 0.58 5.64
C MET A 33 9.95 1.99 5.69
N ILE A 34 10.13 2.78 4.62
CA ILE A 34 9.52 4.12 4.50
C ILE A 34 8.00 3.98 4.47
N PHE A 35 7.48 3.05 3.67
CA PHE A 35 6.03 2.85 3.54
C PHE A 35 5.38 2.21 4.76
N VAL A 36 6.10 1.41 5.55
CA VAL A 36 5.62 0.92 6.85
C VAL A 36 5.38 2.10 7.80
N GLY A 37 6.25 3.10 7.80
CA GLY A 37 6.05 4.34 8.57
C GLY A 37 4.79 5.10 8.13
N ILE A 38 4.59 5.25 6.82
CA ILE A 38 3.40 5.93 6.26
C ILE A 38 2.12 5.14 6.60
N ASN A 39 2.14 3.82 6.47
CA ASN A 39 1.05 2.91 6.82
C ASN A 39 0.60 3.11 8.28
N ALA A 40 1.55 3.11 9.23
CA ALA A 40 1.25 3.35 10.63
C ALA A 40 0.65 4.76 10.87
N ALA A 41 1.23 5.79 10.25
CA ALA A 41 0.79 7.17 10.41
C ALA A 41 -0.63 7.40 9.87
N ILE A 42 -0.96 6.87 8.69
CA ILE A 42 -2.29 7.01 8.10
C ILE A 42 -3.34 6.20 8.86
N SER A 43 -2.98 5.02 9.35
CA SER A 43 -3.86 4.18 10.17
C SER A 43 -4.34 4.96 11.41
N VAL A 44 -3.39 5.53 12.17
CA VAL A 44 -3.71 6.34 13.36
C VAL A 44 -4.53 7.58 13.01
N ARG A 45 -4.17 8.31 11.95
CA ARG A 45 -4.94 9.48 11.50
C ARG A 45 -6.37 9.13 11.13
N VAL A 46 -6.57 8.07 10.35
CA VAL A 46 -7.90 7.64 9.91
C VAL A 46 -8.73 7.17 11.11
N SER A 47 -8.15 6.39 12.02
CA SER A 47 -8.85 5.97 13.25
C SER A 47 -9.30 7.15 14.10
N ASN A 48 -8.43 8.15 14.31
CA ASN A 48 -8.78 9.32 15.12
C ASN A 48 -9.87 10.18 14.46
N GLU A 49 -9.74 10.48 13.16
CA GLU A 49 -10.75 11.30 12.45
C GLU A 49 -12.10 10.60 12.31
N LEU A 50 -12.11 9.27 12.14
CA LEU A 50 -13.34 8.48 12.16
C LEU A 50 -13.96 8.46 13.56
N GLY A 51 -13.15 8.32 14.61
CA GLY A 51 -13.60 8.34 16.01
C GLY A 51 -14.20 9.69 16.43
N LEU A 52 -13.68 10.79 15.89
CA LEU A 52 -14.21 12.15 16.10
C LEU A 52 -15.44 12.48 15.24
N GLY A 53 -15.83 11.59 14.33
CA GLY A 53 -16.98 11.79 13.45
C GLY A 53 -16.77 12.84 12.36
N HIS A 54 -15.53 12.99 11.86
CA HIS A 54 -15.16 13.97 10.84
C HIS A 54 -14.94 13.34 9.45
N PRO A 55 -15.99 12.92 8.72
CA PRO A 55 -15.84 12.17 7.46
C PRO A 55 -15.12 12.95 6.35
N ARG A 56 -15.22 14.29 6.36
CA ARG A 56 -14.51 15.15 5.39
C ARG A 56 -13.00 15.16 5.64
N ALA A 57 -12.58 15.26 6.90
CA ALA A 57 -11.17 15.26 7.28
C ALA A 57 -10.53 13.90 7.03
N THR A 58 -11.24 12.79 7.35
CA THR A 58 -10.80 11.44 7.02
C THR A 58 -10.55 11.29 5.51
N LYS A 59 -11.53 11.65 4.69
CA LYS A 59 -11.39 11.59 3.22
C LYS A 59 -10.18 12.41 2.75
N TYR A 60 -10.04 13.64 3.22
CA TYR A 60 -8.92 14.49 2.82
C TYR A 60 -7.56 13.89 3.19
N SER A 61 -7.40 13.38 4.42
CA SER A 61 -6.15 12.74 4.86
C SER A 61 -5.78 11.54 4.00
N VAL A 62 -6.76 10.74 3.59
CA VAL A 62 -6.57 9.59 2.71
C VAL A 62 -6.09 10.03 1.33
N TYR A 63 -6.77 10.98 0.68
CA TYR A 63 -6.40 11.45 -0.66
C TYR A 63 -5.01 12.09 -0.69
N VAL A 64 -4.70 12.94 0.28
CA VAL A 64 -3.38 13.58 0.38
C VAL A 64 -2.28 12.53 0.59
N THR A 65 -2.52 11.53 1.43
CA THR A 65 -1.51 10.49 1.70
C THR A 65 -1.30 9.58 0.49
N VAL A 66 -2.36 9.19 -0.22
CA VAL A 66 -2.24 8.42 -1.46
C VAL A 66 -1.46 9.20 -2.51
N PHE A 67 -1.74 10.49 -2.67
CA PHE A 67 -1.01 11.36 -3.60
C PHE A 67 0.47 11.50 -3.22
N GLN A 68 0.76 11.74 -1.94
CA GLN A 68 2.14 11.83 -1.44
C GLN A 68 2.89 10.50 -1.62
N SER A 69 2.24 9.38 -1.37
CA SER A 69 2.83 8.04 -1.54
C SER A 69 3.18 7.77 -3.00
N LEU A 70 2.28 8.16 -3.92
CA LEU A 70 2.51 8.02 -5.36
C LEU A 70 3.67 8.90 -5.83
N LEU A 71 3.79 10.13 -5.32
CA LEU A 71 4.94 10.99 -5.56
C LEU A 71 6.25 10.36 -5.08
N ILE A 72 6.27 9.83 -3.84
CA ILE A 72 7.44 9.14 -3.29
C ILE A 72 7.79 7.91 -4.13
N GLY A 73 6.80 7.10 -4.52
CA GLY A 73 7.01 5.93 -5.39
C GLY A 73 7.58 6.30 -6.75
N ILE A 74 7.10 7.39 -7.38
CA ILE A 74 7.66 7.89 -8.65
C ILE A 74 9.10 8.37 -8.46
N LEU A 75 9.40 9.09 -7.37
CA LEU A 75 10.77 9.51 -7.07
C LEU A 75 11.70 8.30 -6.85
N CYS A 76 11.26 7.29 -6.11
CA CYS A 76 11.99 6.02 -5.94
C CYS A 76 12.24 5.34 -7.28
N MET A 77 11.23 5.26 -8.15
CA MET A 77 11.37 4.70 -9.50
C MET A 77 12.40 5.47 -10.33
N ILE A 78 12.37 6.81 -10.32
CA ILE A 78 13.35 7.63 -11.05
C ILE A 78 14.75 7.39 -10.50
N ILE A 79 14.93 7.37 -9.17
CA ILE A 79 16.23 7.12 -8.53
C ILE A 79 16.76 5.74 -8.92
N VAL A 80 15.92 4.69 -8.85
CA VAL A 80 16.35 3.33 -9.20
C VAL A 80 16.67 3.20 -10.68
N LEU A 81 15.88 3.81 -11.58
CA LEU A 81 16.16 3.79 -13.01
C LEU A 81 17.42 4.60 -13.38
N ALA A 82 17.64 5.75 -12.73
CA ALA A 82 18.81 6.59 -12.94
C ALA A 82 20.08 5.91 -12.41
N THR A 83 20.00 5.24 -11.27
CA THR A 83 21.14 4.58 -10.63
C THR A 83 21.37 3.16 -11.17
N ARG A 84 20.51 2.65 -12.08
CA ARG A 84 20.53 1.25 -12.54
C ARG A 84 21.89 0.78 -13.07
N ASN A 85 22.62 1.66 -13.77
CA ASN A 85 23.89 1.32 -14.40
C ASN A 85 25.10 1.54 -13.48
N HIS A 86 24.97 2.37 -12.44
CA HIS A 86 26.06 2.66 -11.49
C HIS A 86 25.95 1.82 -10.21
N PHE A 87 24.73 1.58 -9.72
CA PHE A 87 24.49 0.82 -8.50
C PHE A 87 24.83 -0.66 -8.69
N SER A 88 24.57 -1.25 -9.86
CA SER A 88 24.90 -2.64 -10.14
C SER A 88 26.40 -2.94 -10.01
N ILE A 89 27.26 -1.95 -10.30
CA ILE A 89 28.72 -2.08 -10.18
C ILE A 89 29.16 -2.19 -8.71
N ILE A 90 28.41 -1.58 -7.78
CA ILE A 90 28.72 -1.60 -6.33
C ILE A 90 28.47 -3.00 -5.72
N PHE A 91 27.54 -3.77 -6.30
CA PHE A 91 27.16 -5.08 -5.76
C PHE A 91 27.79 -6.26 -6.51
N THR A 92 28.24 -6.08 -7.76
CA THR A 92 28.85 -7.15 -8.53
C THR A 92 29.76 -6.65 -9.64
N ASP A 93 30.93 -7.29 -9.77
CA ASP A 93 31.86 -7.08 -10.89
C ASP A 93 31.48 -7.89 -12.14
N SER A 94 30.50 -8.81 -12.03
CA SER A 94 30.08 -9.64 -13.16
C SER A 94 29.20 -8.86 -14.13
N LYS A 95 29.68 -8.68 -15.36
CA LYS A 95 28.95 -8.01 -16.45
C LYS A 95 27.59 -8.66 -16.75
N ASP A 96 27.51 -10.00 -16.65
CA ASP A 96 26.26 -10.74 -16.86
C ASP A 96 25.22 -10.40 -15.79
N MET A 97 25.67 -10.22 -14.55
CA MET A 97 24.81 -9.88 -13.42
C MET A 97 24.37 -8.40 -13.48
N GLN A 98 25.26 -7.49 -13.92
CA GLN A 98 24.92 -6.09 -14.16
C GLN A 98 23.86 -5.93 -15.27
N GLN A 99 23.99 -6.68 -16.37
CA GLN A 99 23.01 -6.63 -17.46
C GLN A 99 21.65 -7.21 -17.03
N ALA A 100 21.65 -8.26 -16.22
CA ALA A 100 20.44 -8.81 -15.62
C ALA A 100 19.75 -7.80 -14.67
N VAL A 101 20.50 -7.14 -13.78
CA VAL A 101 19.96 -6.08 -12.92
C VAL A 101 19.37 -4.95 -13.76
N ALA A 102 20.08 -4.46 -14.79
CA ALA A 102 19.59 -3.38 -15.65
C ALA A 102 18.26 -3.73 -16.37
N HIS A 103 18.10 -4.99 -16.80
CA HIS A 103 16.84 -5.47 -17.38
C HIS A 103 15.70 -5.58 -16.36
N LEU A 104 16.02 -6.05 -15.14
CA LEU A 104 15.08 -6.19 -14.03
C LEU A 104 14.69 -4.84 -13.40
N SER A 105 15.54 -3.82 -13.54
CA SER A 105 15.34 -2.46 -12.97
C SER A 105 14.05 -1.81 -13.47
N GLY A 106 13.66 -2.08 -14.72
CA GLY A 106 12.39 -1.59 -15.28
C GLY A 106 11.17 -2.18 -14.56
N LEU A 107 11.17 -3.51 -14.35
CA LEU A 107 10.14 -4.18 -13.55
C LEU A 107 10.17 -3.73 -12.09
N LEU A 108 11.36 -3.53 -11.53
CA LEU A 108 11.55 -3.06 -10.17
C LEU A 108 10.90 -1.69 -10.00
N GLY A 109 11.20 -0.72 -10.87
CA GLY A 109 10.61 0.62 -10.79
C GLY A 109 9.07 0.61 -10.83
N ILE A 110 8.47 -0.19 -11.71
CA ILE A 110 7.02 -0.36 -11.77
C ILE A 110 6.49 -1.00 -10.47
N THR A 111 7.20 -2.00 -9.96
CA THR A 111 6.86 -2.67 -8.70
C THR A 111 6.90 -1.71 -7.51
N MET A 112 7.91 -0.84 -7.46
CA MET A 112 8.08 0.17 -6.40
C MET A 112 6.92 1.17 -6.39
N VAL A 113 6.51 1.67 -7.56
CA VAL A 113 5.34 2.56 -7.66
C VAL A 113 4.06 1.85 -7.20
N LEU A 114 3.83 0.61 -7.63
CA LEU A 114 2.65 -0.15 -7.22
C LEU A 114 2.64 -0.47 -5.71
N ASN A 115 3.80 -0.84 -5.17
CA ASN A 115 4.00 -1.14 -3.76
C ASN A 115 3.97 0.12 -2.88
N SER A 116 4.11 1.33 -3.44
CA SER A 116 3.96 2.57 -2.67
C SER A 116 2.52 2.80 -2.21
N VAL A 117 1.52 2.40 -3.01
CA VAL A 117 0.11 2.71 -2.75
C VAL A 117 -0.51 1.71 -1.78
N GLN A 118 -0.08 0.45 -1.83
CA GLN A 118 -0.68 -0.63 -1.03
C GLN A 118 -0.57 -0.43 0.49
N PRO A 119 0.58 -0.06 1.06
CA PRO A 119 0.72 0.19 2.50
C PRO A 119 -0.19 1.32 2.97
N VAL A 120 -0.40 2.36 2.16
CA VAL A 120 -1.33 3.45 2.49
C VAL A 120 -2.74 2.92 2.59
N ILE A 121 -3.22 2.22 1.55
CA ILE A 121 -4.56 1.64 1.53
C ILE A 121 -4.75 0.66 2.68
N SER A 122 -3.76 -0.20 2.95
CA SER A 122 -3.78 -1.13 4.06
C SER A 122 -3.88 -0.39 5.41
N GLY A 123 -3.16 0.73 5.56
CA GLY A 123 -3.26 1.57 6.76
C GLY A 123 -4.63 2.19 6.93
N VAL A 124 -5.24 2.68 5.84
CA VAL A 124 -6.62 3.18 5.86
C VAL A 124 -7.61 2.06 6.20
N ALA A 125 -7.38 0.84 5.70
CA ALA A 125 -8.21 -0.33 5.97
C ALA A 125 -8.18 -0.75 7.43
N VAL A 126 -7.00 -0.77 8.03
CA VAL A 126 -6.80 -1.03 9.46
C VAL A 126 -7.41 0.11 10.27
N GLY A 127 -7.17 1.36 9.86
CA GLY A 127 -7.67 2.54 10.56
C GLY A 127 -9.20 2.66 10.60
N GLY A 128 -9.88 2.23 9.52
CA GLY A 128 -11.34 2.18 9.42
C GLY A 128 -11.99 0.85 9.83
N GLY A 129 -11.20 -0.15 10.22
CA GLY A 129 -11.72 -1.43 10.68
C GLY A 129 -12.40 -2.28 9.59
N TRP A 130 -11.90 -2.21 8.36
CA TRP A 130 -12.39 -2.94 7.18
C TRP A 130 -11.28 -3.78 6.52
N GLN A 131 -10.23 -4.10 7.30
CA GLN A 131 -9.12 -4.96 6.88
C GLN A 131 -9.55 -6.32 6.31
N ALA A 132 -10.69 -6.87 6.76
CA ALA A 132 -11.21 -8.14 6.25
C ALA A 132 -11.58 -8.05 4.76
N LEU A 133 -12.26 -6.98 4.34
CA LEU A 133 -12.61 -6.75 2.94
C LEU A 133 -11.36 -6.63 2.07
N VAL A 134 -10.35 -5.90 2.56
CA VAL A 134 -9.06 -5.75 1.88
C VAL A 134 -8.32 -7.08 1.79
N ALA A 135 -8.36 -7.91 2.83
CA ALA A 135 -7.76 -9.25 2.81
C ALA A 135 -8.43 -10.17 1.78
N TYR A 136 -9.77 -10.16 1.66
CA TYR A 136 -10.48 -10.94 0.64
C TYR A 136 -10.14 -10.50 -0.78
N ILE A 137 -10.08 -9.19 -1.04
CA ILE A 137 -9.69 -8.66 -2.35
C ILE A 137 -8.26 -9.05 -2.68
N ASN A 138 -7.33 -8.93 -1.70
CA ASN A 138 -5.94 -9.33 -1.86
C ASN A 138 -5.83 -10.81 -2.21
N LEU A 139 -6.49 -11.68 -1.44
CA LEU A 139 -6.48 -13.13 -1.68
C LEU A 139 -7.00 -13.47 -3.08
N GLY A 140 -8.12 -12.86 -3.49
CA GLY A 140 -8.69 -13.06 -4.82
C GLY A 140 -7.76 -12.60 -5.93
N CYS A 141 -7.26 -11.36 -5.87
CA CYS A 141 -6.43 -10.80 -6.93
C CYS A 141 -5.09 -11.52 -7.05
N TYR A 142 -4.46 -11.84 -5.92
CA TYR A 142 -3.13 -12.44 -5.91
C TYR A 142 -3.18 -13.92 -6.30
N TYR A 143 -4.09 -14.70 -5.73
CA TYR A 143 -4.13 -16.16 -5.96
C TYR A 143 -4.99 -16.57 -7.15
N ILE A 144 -6.10 -15.88 -7.44
CA ILE A 144 -7.00 -16.26 -8.55
C ILE A 144 -6.52 -15.62 -9.86
N PHE A 145 -5.92 -14.44 -9.81
CA PHE A 145 -5.51 -13.72 -11.02
C PHE A 145 -3.99 -13.67 -11.21
N GLY A 146 -3.26 -13.20 -10.20
CA GLY A 146 -1.81 -13.00 -10.28
C GLY A 146 -1.03 -14.31 -10.48
N LEU A 147 -1.40 -15.37 -9.75
CA LEU A 147 -0.70 -16.64 -9.78
C LEU A 147 -0.91 -17.42 -11.10
N PRO A 148 -2.14 -17.56 -11.64
CA PRO A 148 -2.35 -18.17 -12.96
C PRO A 148 -1.74 -17.35 -14.09
N LEU A 149 -1.86 -16.01 -14.03
CA LEU A 149 -1.27 -15.13 -15.03
C LEU A 149 0.26 -15.22 -15.02
N GLY A 150 0.88 -15.24 -13.83
CA GLY A 150 2.31 -15.48 -13.67
C GLY A 150 2.75 -16.84 -14.21
N TYR A 151 1.97 -17.89 -13.97
CA TYR A 151 2.23 -19.22 -14.53
C TYR A 151 2.16 -19.22 -16.06
N ILE A 152 1.12 -18.62 -16.65
CA ILE A 152 0.94 -18.52 -18.10
C ILE A 152 2.10 -17.73 -18.72
N LEU A 153 2.41 -16.53 -18.22
CA LEU A 153 3.51 -15.73 -18.77
C LEU A 153 4.87 -16.40 -18.54
N GLY A 154 5.09 -17.03 -17.39
CA GLY A 154 6.35 -17.68 -17.07
C GLY A 154 6.60 -18.95 -17.90
N TYR A 155 5.63 -19.86 -17.96
CA TYR A 155 5.77 -21.19 -18.56
C TYR A 155 5.24 -21.28 -19.99
N VAL A 156 4.07 -20.69 -20.30
CA VAL A 156 3.46 -20.80 -21.64
C VAL A 156 4.14 -19.84 -22.62
N ALA A 157 4.44 -18.62 -22.18
CA ALA A 157 5.12 -17.63 -23.01
C ALA A 157 6.66 -17.70 -22.92
N ASN A 158 7.23 -18.66 -22.18
CA ASN A 158 8.68 -18.83 -21.98
C ASN A 158 9.44 -17.57 -21.52
N LEU A 159 8.76 -16.61 -20.88
CA LEU A 159 9.38 -15.39 -20.34
C LEU A 159 10.10 -15.63 -19.00
N GLY A 160 10.05 -16.87 -18.48
CA GLY A 160 10.77 -17.29 -17.28
C GLY A 160 10.47 -16.40 -16.08
N VAL A 161 11.53 -15.88 -15.46
CA VAL A 161 11.46 -15.03 -14.25
C VAL A 161 10.74 -13.71 -14.50
N VAL A 162 10.95 -13.12 -15.69
CA VAL A 162 10.32 -11.84 -16.07
C VAL A 162 8.82 -12.02 -16.25
N GLY A 163 8.38 -13.15 -16.82
CA GLY A 163 6.97 -13.49 -16.96
C GLY A 163 6.30 -13.76 -15.62
N LEU A 164 6.97 -14.52 -14.74
CA LEU A 164 6.45 -14.82 -13.40
C LEU A 164 6.30 -13.54 -12.56
N TRP A 165 7.33 -12.68 -12.58
CA TRP A 165 7.33 -11.41 -11.84
C TRP A 165 6.33 -10.43 -12.45
N GLY A 166 6.25 -10.33 -13.78
CA GLY A 166 5.26 -9.50 -14.48
C GLY A 166 3.82 -9.90 -14.18
N GLY A 167 3.51 -11.20 -14.15
CA GLY A 167 2.18 -11.69 -13.79
C GLY A 167 1.80 -11.40 -12.33
N MET A 168 2.77 -11.50 -11.40
CA MET A 168 2.56 -11.06 -10.02
C MET A 168 2.34 -9.56 -9.91
N ILE A 169 3.10 -8.73 -10.64
CA ILE A 169 2.91 -7.28 -10.72
C ILE A 169 1.50 -6.96 -11.23
N ALA A 170 1.04 -7.65 -12.28
CA ALA A 170 -0.30 -7.45 -12.83
C ALA A 170 -1.41 -7.79 -11.81
N GLY A 171 -1.28 -8.87 -11.04
CA GLY A 171 -2.20 -9.18 -9.94
C GLY A 171 -2.20 -8.11 -8.85
N THR A 172 -1.00 -7.60 -8.51
CA THR A 172 -0.79 -6.53 -7.53
C THR A 172 -1.38 -5.19 -8.01
N ALA A 173 -1.27 -4.90 -9.31
CA ALA A 173 -1.87 -3.75 -9.97
C ALA A 173 -3.40 -3.81 -9.97
N LEU A 174 -3.97 -4.97 -10.33
CA LEU A 174 -5.41 -5.20 -10.28
C LEU A 174 -5.95 -5.03 -8.86
N GLN A 175 -5.27 -5.61 -7.87
CA GLN A 175 -5.60 -5.44 -6.45
C GLN A 175 -5.60 -3.96 -6.06
N THR A 176 -4.55 -3.23 -6.41
CA THR A 176 -4.42 -1.80 -6.08
C THR A 176 -5.54 -0.98 -6.73
N LEU A 177 -5.90 -1.29 -7.98
CA LEU A 177 -6.98 -0.63 -8.68
C LEU A 177 -8.35 -0.91 -8.04
N LEU A 178 -8.63 -2.15 -7.66
CA LEU A 178 -9.86 -2.52 -6.96
C LEU A 178 -9.94 -1.84 -5.59
N LEU A 179 -8.85 -1.79 -4.85
CA LEU A 179 -8.83 -1.12 -3.55
C LEU A 179 -8.99 0.40 -3.69
N LEU A 180 -8.39 1.03 -4.70
CA LEU A 180 -8.61 2.44 -5.02
C LEU A 180 -10.07 2.71 -5.41
N LEU A 181 -10.69 1.83 -6.19
CA LEU A 181 -12.11 1.94 -6.54
C LEU A 181 -13.00 1.82 -5.31
N VAL A 182 -12.70 0.85 -4.44
CA VAL A 182 -13.38 0.68 -3.16
C VAL A 182 -13.25 1.95 -2.33
N LEU A 183 -12.03 2.47 -2.15
CA LEU A 183 -11.74 3.71 -1.43
C LEU A 183 -12.46 4.94 -2.01
N TYR A 184 -12.59 5.01 -3.33
CA TYR A 184 -13.30 6.07 -4.04
C TYR A 184 -14.82 5.95 -3.83
N LYS A 185 -15.36 4.72 -3.86
CA LYS A 185 -16.78 4.43 -3.66
C LYS A 185 -17.19 4.40 -2.18
N THR A 186 -16.24 4.34 -1.25
CA THR A 186 -16.49 4.36 0.18
C THR A 186 -17.22 5.63 0.58
N ASN A 187 -18.41 5.45 1.17
CA ASN A 187 -19.19 6.55 1.72
C ASN A 187 -18.72 6.81 3.15
N TRP A 188 -17.75 7.71 3.29
CA TRP A 188 -17.17 8.13 4.56
C TRP A 188 -18.19 8.55 5.62
N LYS A 189 -19.36 9.06 5.22
CA LYS A 189 -20.45 9.37 6.19
C LYS A 189 -21.01 8.10 6.84
N LYS A 190 -21.24 7.06 6.04
CA LYS A 190 -21.73 5.76 6.52
C LYS A 190 -20.65 5.04 7.32
N GLU A 191 -19.38 5.21 6.94
CA GLU A 191 -18.25 4.65 7.68
C GLU A 191 -18.12 5.24 9.09
N VAL A 192 -18.30 6.56 9.21
CA VAL A 192 -18.36 7.25 10.51
C VAL A 192 -19.53 6.73 11.34
N GLU A 193 -20.72 6.63 10.77
CA GLU A 193 -21.90 6.11 11.48
C GLU A 193 -21.70 4.69 12.00
N GLN A 194 -21.15 3.79 11.17
CA GLN A 194 -20.79 2.43 11.60
C GLN A 194 -19.69 2.42 12.67
N THR A 195 -18.72 3.33 12.61
CA THR A 195 -17.67 3.46 13.63
C THR A 195 -18.26 3.95 14.95
N THR A 196 -19.17 4.93 14.92
CA THR A 196 -19.91 5.41 16.09
C THR A 196 -20.77 4.30 16.70
N GLU A 197 -21.43 3.47 15.89
CA GLU A 197 -22.18 2.31 16.38
C GLU A 197 -21.27 1.24 17.01
N ARG A 198 -20.10 0.99 16.44
CA ARG A 198 -19.09 0.09 17.02
C ARG A 198 -18.60 0.65 18.36
N MET A 199 -18.26 1.93 18.42
CA MET A 199 -17.87 2.61 19.66
C MET A 199 -18.98 2.54 20.71
N ARG A 200 -20.25 2.71 20.32
CA ARG A 200 -21.39 2.61 21.25
C ARG A 200 -21.62 1.19 21.78
N LYS A 201 -21.41 0.17 20.95
CA LYS A 201 -21.55 -1.25 21.35
C LYS A 201 -20.41 -1.73 22.27
N TRP A 202 -19.19 -1.24 22.04
CA TRP A 202 -17.98 -1.75 22.71
C TRP A 202 -17.43 -0.79 23.79
N GLY A 203 -17.84 0.48 23.78
CA GLY A 203 -17.38 1.52 24.69
C GLY A 203 -18.08 1.57 26.04
N GLY A 204 -19.23 0.90 26.21
CA GLY A 204 -19.97 0.84 27.46
C GLY A 204 -20.53 2.20 27.94
N GLN A 205 -21.84 2.39 27.78
CA GLN A 205 -22.68 3.48 28.33
C GLN A 205 -22.40 4.93 27.89
N ASP A 206 -23.46 5.54 27.34
CA ASP A 206 -23.87 6.95 27.49
C ASP A 206 -22.80 8.04 27.34
N ILE A 207 -22.29 8.22 26.11
CA ILE A 207 -21.91 9.57 25.69
C ILE A 207 -23.22 10.28 25.35
N GLU A 208 -23.86 10.84 26.37
CA GLU A 208 -24.91 11.83 26.22
C GLU A 208 -24.28 13.00 25.45
N ILE A 209 -24.55 13.07 24.15
CA ILE A 209 -24.16 14.21 23.33
C ILE A 209 -24.94 15.39 23.89
N GLU A 210 -24.30 16.18 24.74
CA GLU A 210 -24.85 17.41 25.27
C GLU A 210 -25.23 18.31 24.09
N LYS A 211 -26.53 18.33 23.77
CA LYS A 211 -27.10 19.31 22.84
C LYS A 211 -26.77 20.69 23.41
N PRO A 212 -26.28 21.65 22.61
CA PRO A 212 -26.04 23.00 23.11
C PRO A 212 -27.39 23.57 23.57
N ALA A 213 -27.54 23.75 24.88
CA ALA A 213 -28.73 24.33 25.45
C ALA A 213 -28.84 25.78 24.98
N ASN A 214 -29.99 26.08 24.38
CA ASN A 214 -30.38 27.40 23.95
C ASN A 214 -30.22 28.44 25.06
N ALA A 215 -29.76 29.62 24.63
CA ALA A 215 -29.78 30.93 25.27
C ALA A 215 -30.65 31.08 26.52
N HIS A 216 -30.05 31.58 27.61
CA HIS A 216 -30.60 32.70 28.39
C HIS A 216 -29.48 33.28 29.28
N LEU A 217 -28.95 34.45 28.88
CA LEU A 217 -28.10 35.29 29.72
C LEU A 217 -28.98 36.00 30.77
N PRO A 218 -28.66 35.94 32.08
CA PRO A 218 -29.31 36.79 33.06
C PRO A 218 -28.66 38.18 33.06
N ILE A 219 -29.39 39.17 32.57
CA ILE A 219 -29.14 40.60 32.79
C ILE A 219 -29.32 40.91 34.29
N THR A 220 -28.22 41.19 34.99
CA THR A 220 -28.26 41.67 36.37
C THR A 220 -28.47 43.18 36.37
N ASN A 221 -29.64 43.62 36.85
CA ASN A 221 -29.98 45.02 37.02
C ASN A 221 -29.60 45.43 38.46
N GLY A 222 -28.47 46.13 38.61
CA GLY A 222 -27.96 46.62 39.88
C GLY A 222 -28.67 47.90 40.31
N ARG A 223 -29.55 47.80 41.31
CA ARG A 223 -29.89 48.91 42.23
C ARG A 223 -28.91 48.86 43.40
N HIS A 224 -28.16 49.94 43.59
CA HIS A 224 -27.88 50.60 44.88
C HIS A 224 -27.09 51.88 44.65
#